data_AF-A0A2M7SQ76-F1
#
_entry.id   AF-A0A2M7SQ76-F1
#
_cell.length_a   1.000
_cell.length_b   1.000
_cell.length_c   1.000
_cell.angle_alpha   90.00
_cell.angle_beta   90.00
_cell.angle_gamma   90.00
#
_symmetry.space_group_name_H-M   'P 1'
#
loop_
_entity.id
_entity.type
_entity.pdbx_description
1 polymer ?
#
loop_
_entity_poly.entity_id
_entity_poly.type
_entity_poly.pdbx_seq_one_letter_code
_entity_poly.pdbx_strand_id
1 'polypeptide(L)'
;AIVVAVVGMIGYGILDQSVLQATKPVARVGEDVITTREFQMRVRLARQQYINQYIQYIQFAQMFGMDPTSDPTISQYLTQIQTTLDNSAQMGSDTLDQLVDELLIRQYAQKNGIVVSPEELDQTIQSDFNFFPNGTPTPTITPMTIVYPTLSATQL
;
A
#
# COMPACT_ATOMS: atom_id res chain seq x y z
N ALA A 1 -32.85 16.51 -35.04
CA ALA A 1 -31.59 17.20 -34.69
C ALA A 1 -31.45 17.40 -33.17
N ILE A 2 -32.39 18.09 -32.51
CA ILE A 2 -32.28 18.45 -31.09
C ILE A 2 -32.21 17.23 -30.15
N VAL A 3 -33.08 16.23 -30.35
CA VAL A 3 -33.08 15.01 -29.50
C VAL A 3 -31.76 14.24 -29.58
N VAL A 4 -31.16 14.14 -30.77
CA VAL A 4 -29.85 13.48 -30.96
C VAL A 4 -28.73 14.27 -30.28
N ALA A 5 -28.77 15.61 -30.34
CA ALA A 5 -27.80 16.46 -29.67
C ALA A 5 -27.90 16.34 -28.13
N VAL A 6 -29.11 16.27 -27.58
CA VAL A 6 -29.33 16.10 -26.13
C VAL A 6 -28.85 14.72 -25.67
N VAL A 7 -29.18 13.65 -26.40
CA VAL A 7 -28.70 12.29 -26.08
C VAL A 7 -27.18 12.19 -26.21
N GLY A 8 -26.59 12.81 -27.23
CA GLY A 8 -25.13 12.89 -27.39
C GLY A 8 -24.45 13.61 -26.24
N MET A 9 -25.03 14.71 -25.75
CA MET A 9 -24.48 15.47 -24.62
C MET A 9 -24.58 14.71 -23.29
N ILE A 10 -25.69 14.00 -23.05
CA ILE A 10 -25.83 13.13 -21.87
C ILE A 10 -24.83 11.96 -21.94
N GLY A 11 -24.72 11.31 -23.10
CA GLY A 11 -23.75 10.23 -23.31
C GLY A 11 -22.31 10.71 -23.10
N TYR A 12 -21.95 11.88 -23.64
CA TYR A 12 -20.65 12.50 -23.43
C TYR A 12 -20.39 12.83 -21.95
N GLY A 13 -21.38 13.39 -21.23
CA GLY A 13 -21.24 13.68 -19.80
C GLY A 13 -20.98 12.44 -18.95
N ILE A 14 -21.67 11.33 -19.25
CA ILE A 14 -21.45 10.05 -18.57
C ILE A 14 -20.05 9.50 -18.88
N LEU A 15 -19.62 9.56 -20.14
CA LEU A 15 -18.28 9.12 -20.56
C LEU A 15 -17.16 9.96 -19.95
N ASP A 16 -17.34 11.28 -19.88
CA ASP A 16 -16.35 12.18 -19.29
C ASP A 16 -16.15 11.90 -17.81
N GLN A 17 -17.25 11.80 -17.06
CA GLN A 17 -17.19 11.59 -15.61
C GLN A 17 -16.70 10.19 -15.23
N SER A 18 -17.06 9.16 -16.00
CA SER A 18 -16.73 7.76 -15.64
C SER A 18 -15.37 7.29 -16.16
N VAL A 19 -14.97 7.71 -17.37
CA VAL A 19 -13.78 7.19 -18.05
C VAL A 19 -12.71 8.27 -18.19
N LEU A 20 -13.04 9.43 -18.77
CA LEU A 20 -12.02 10.43 -19.13
C LEU A 20 -11.39 11.09 -17.90
N GLN A 21 -12.17 11.36 -16.85
CA GLN A 21 -11.62 11.90 -15.60
C GLN A 21 -10.81 10.85 -14.82
N ALA A 22 -11.22 9.57 -14.89
CA ALA A 22 -10.55 8.48 -14.17
C ALA A 22 -9.14 8.16 -14.72
N THR A 23 -8.90 8.43 -16.01
CA THR A 23 -7.59 8.20 -16.65
C THR A 23 -6.63 9.39 -16.56
N LYS A 24 -7.05 10.53 -15.97
CA LYS A 24 -6.17 11.69 -15.84
C LYS A 24 -4.97 11.38 -14.93
N PRO A 25 -3.76 11.82 -15.28
CA PRO A 25 -2.57 11.63 -14.45
C PRO A 25 -2.68 12.48 -13.19
N VAL A 26 -2.46 11.88 -12.03
CA VAL A 26 -2.34 12.59 -10.72
C VAL A 26 -0.87 12.90 -10.45
N ALA A 27 0.04 11.98 -10.79
CA ALA A 27 1.48 12.16 -10.69
C ALA A 27 2.19 11.38 -11.80
N ARG A 28 3.44 11.77 -12.08
CA ARG A 28 4.34 11.07 -13.02
C ARG A 28 5.66 10.79 -12.31
N VAL A 29 6.14 9.55 -12.42
CA VAL A 29 7.38 9.07 -11.80
C VAL A 29 8.27 8.52 -12.91
N GLY A 30 9.09 9.40 -13.49
CA GLY A 30 9.83 9.07 -14.73
C GLY A 30 8.88 8.84 -15.90
N GLU A 31 8.94 7.64 -16.49
CA GLU A 31 8.07 7.22 -17.60
C GLU A 31 6.69 6.70 -17.14
N ASP A 32 6.56 6.30 -15.87
CA ASP A 32 5.33 5.73 -15.34
C ASP A 32 4.36 6.80 -14.83
N VAL A 33 3.06 6.52 -14.95
CA VAL A 33 1.99 7.47 -14.64
C VAL A 33 1.03 6.88 -13.61
N ILE A 34 0.81 7.60 -12.51
CA ILE A 34 -0.22 7.28 -11.54
C ILE A 34 -1.53 7.91 -12.01
N THR A 35 -2.51 7.08 -12.33
CA THR A 35 -3.83 7.53 -12.80
C THR A 35 -4.76 7.90 -11.64
N THR A 36 -5.74 8.77 -11.91
CA THR A 36 -6.76 9.15 -10.91
C THR A 36 -7.53 7.95 -10.39
N ARG A 37 -7.85 6.98 -11.26
CA ARG A 37 -8.51 5.73 -10.89
C ARG A 37 -7.68 4.93 -9.88
N GLU A 38 -6.40 4.73 -10.16
CA GLU A 38 -5.50 3.98 -9.29
C GLU A 38 -5.37 4.66 -7.93
N PHE A 39 -5.13 5.97 -7.93
CA PHE A 39 -5.08 6.77 -6.73
C PHE A 39 -6.36 6.64 -5.89
N GLN A 40 -7.54 6.83 -6.48
CA GLN A 40 -8.82 6.70 -5.78
C GLN A 40 -9.05 5.29 -5.22
N MET A 41 -8.70 4.25 -5.97
CA MET A 41 -8.80 2.87 -5.50
C MET A 41 -7.90 2.62 -4.29
N ARG A 42 -6.67 3.15 -4.33
CA ARG A 42 -5.69 3.02 -3.25
C ARG A 42 -6.10 3.80 -2.01
N VAL A 43 -6.65 5.01 -2.16
CA VAL A 43 -7.19 5.78 -1.02
C VAL A 43 -8.38 5.06 -0.39
N ARG A 44 -9.27 4.47 -1.20
CA ARG A 44 -10.39 3.66 -0.68
C ARG A 44 -9.89 2.44 0.08
N LEU A 45 -8.88 1.76 -0.42
CA LEU A 45 -8.26 0.63 0.26
C LEU A 45 -7.62 1.06 1.59
N ALA A 46 -6.84 2.15 1.60
CA ALA A 46 -6.21 2.70 2.80
C ALA A 46 -7.27 3.05 3.86
N ARG A 47 -8.34 3.74 3.45
CA ARG A 47 -9.49 4.02 4.34
C ARG A 47 -10.12 2.73 4.89
N GLN A 48 -10.31 1.71 4.04
CA GLN A 48 -10.86 0.43 4.48
C GLN A 48 -9.95 -0.27 5.50
N GLN A 49 -8.63 -0.19 5.33
CA GLN A 49 -7.66 -0.73 6.28
C GLN A 49 -7.80 -0.06 7.66
N TYR A 50 -7.90 1.27 7.71
CA TYR A 50 -8.15 1.99 8.98
C TYR A 50 -9.50 1.63 9.62
N ILE A 51 -10.56 1.49 8.82
CA ILE A 51 -11.87 1.05 9.33
C ILE A 51 -11.79 -0.37 9.90
N ASN A 52 -11.11 -1.29 9.20
CA ASN A 52 -10.92 -2.65 9.67
C ASN A 52 -10.12 -2.67 10.98
N GLN A 53 -9.08 -1.84 11.09
CA GLN A 53 -8.30 -1.69 12.31
C GLN A 53 -9.17 -1.16 13.47
N TYR A 54 -10.00 -0.15 13.21
CA TYR A 54 -10.95 0.38 14.20
C TYR A 54 -11.90 -0.71 14.72
N ILE A 55 -12.48 -1.49 13.80
CA ILE A 55 -13.38 -2.62 14.14
C ILE A 55 -12.63 -3.69 14.94
N GLN A 56 -11.39 -4.00 14.57
CA GLN A 56 -10.56 -4.98 15.27
C GLN A 56 -10.31 -4.58 16.73
N TYR A 57 -10.01 -3.31 16.99
CA TYR A 57 -9.83 -2.80 18.37
C TYR A 57 -11.09 -2.88 19.21
N ILE A 58 -12.27 -2.61 18.62
CA ILE A 58 -13.55 -2.80 19.31
C ILE A 58 -13.77 -4.28 19.66
N GLN A 59 -13.48 -5.19 18.73
CA GLN A 59 -13.60 -6.63 19.00
C GLN A 59 -12.66 -7.09 20.11
N PHE A 60 -11.43 -6.56 20.14
CA PHE A 60 -10.52 -6.83 21.26
C PHE A 60 -11.07 -6.32 22.58
N ALA A 61 -11.57 -5.08 22.64
CA ALA A 61 -12.18 -4.54 23.85
C ALA A 61 -13.31 -5.44 24.36
N GLN A 62 -14.21 -5.88 23.47
CA GLN A 62 -15.30 -6.80 23.81
C GLN A 62 -14.80 -8.16 24.31
N MET A 63 -13.78 -8.74 23.67
CA MET A 63 -13.20 -10.02 24.07
C MET A 63 -12.59 -9.98 25.47
N PHE A 64 -12.01 -8.84 25.85
CA PHE A 64 -11.41 -8.62 27.17
C PHE A 64 -12.39 -8.02 28.20
N GLY A 65 -13.66 -7.83 27.85
CA GLY A 65 -14.67 -7.24 28.74
C GLY A 65 -14.43 -5.77 29.08
N MET A 66 -13.65 -5.06 28.25
CA MET A 66 -13.35 -3.64 28.39
C MET A 66 -14.38 -2.82 27.62
N ASP A 67 -14.72 -1.65 28.15
CA ASP A 67 -15.49 -0.67 27.40
C ASP A 67 -14.55 0.18 26.53
N PRO A 68 -14.70 0.15 25.19
CA PRO A 68 -13.81 0.84 24.27
C PRO A 68 -13.82 2.37 24.41
N THR A 69 -14.85 2.93 25.06
CA THR A 69 -14.98 4.39 25.25
C THR A 69 -14.43 4.89 26.58
N SER A 70 -14.34 4.03 27.59
CA SER A 70 -13.84 4.39 28.93
C SER A 70 -12.44 3.87 29.22
N ASP A 71 -11.97 2.84 28.51
CA ASP A 71 -10.59 2.39 28.61
C ASP A 71 -9.63 3.42 27.97
N PRO A 72 -8.64 3.95 28.71
CA PRO A 72 -7.77 5.01 28.21
C PRO A 72 -6.84 4.53 27.08
N THR A 73 -6.48 3.24 27.05
CA THR A 73 -5.60 2.71 26.01
C THR A 73 -6.36 2.53 24.69
N ILE A 74 -7.55 1.94 24.73
CA ILE A 74 -8.37 1.72 23.54
C ILE A 74 -8.88 3.05 22.98
N SER A 75 -9.42 3.92 23.84
CA SER A 75 -9.95 5.22 23.40
C SER A 75 -8.88 6.09 22.71
N GLN A 76 -7.62 6.02 23.15
CA GLN A 76 -6.50 6.71 22.47
C GLN A 76 -6.29 6.19 21.03
N TYR A 77 -6.24 4.87 20.83
CA TYR A 77 -6.09 4.29 19.49
C TYR A 77 -7.28 4.63 18.59
N LEU A 78 -8.51 4.52 19.11
CA LEU A 78 -9.72 4.84 18.35
C LEU A 78 -9.74 6.32 17.92
N THR A 79 -9.35 7.23 18.81
CA THR A 79 -9.26 8.67 18.51
C THR A 79 -8.21 8.96 17.45
N GLN A 80 -7.06 8.29 17.51
CA GLN A 80 -6.01 8.45 16.49
C GLN A 80 -6.49 7.99 15.10
N ILE A 81 -7.16 6.84 15.04
CA ILE A 81 -7.72 6.31 13.78
C ILE A 81 -8.79 7.26 13.23
N GLN A 82 -9.68 7.78 14.08
CA GLN A 82 -10.69 8.76 13.69
C GLN A 82 -10.06 10.04 13.13
N THR A 83 -9.05 10.58 13.81
CA THR A 83 -8.34 11.79 13.35
C THR A 83 -7.72 11.60 11.97
N THR A 84 -7.15 10.42 11.71
CA THR A 84 -6.61 10.07 10.39
C THR A 84 -7.71 9.93 9.33
N LEU A 85 -8.84 9.30 9.67
CA LEU A 85 -9.99 9.15 8.77
C LEU A 85 -10.65 10.49 8.40
N ASP A 86 -10.69 11.42 9.35
CA ASP A 86 -11.23 12.78 9.18
C ASP A 86 -10.31 13.65 8.30
N ASN A 87 -9.00 13.44 8.40
CA ASN A 87 -8.02 14.16 7.57
C ASN A 87 -7.83 13.50 6.19
N SER A 88 -8.85 13.62 5.35
CA SER A 88 -8.84 13.08 3.98
C SER A 88 -7.71 13.64 3.08
N ALA A 89 -7.27 14.88 3.31
CA ALA A 89 -6.20 15.49 2.54
C ALA A 89 -4.84 14.84 2.86
N GLN A 90 -4.54 14.65 4.14
CA GLN A 90 -3.32 13.94 4.56
C GLN A 90 -3.32 12.51 4.06
N MET A 91 -4.43 11.78 4.22
CA MET A 91 -4.54 10.41 3.71
C MET A 91 -4.32 10.32 2.20
N GLY A 92 -4.81 11.32 1.45
CA GLY A 92 -4.54 11.44 0.02
C GLY A 92 -3.05 11.64 -0.27
N SER A 93 -2.38 12.53 0.46
CA SER A 93 -0.93 12.74 0.31
C SER A 93 -0.15 11.47 0.61
N ASP A 94 -0.39 10.84 1.76
CA ASP A 94 0.32 9.63 2.20
C ASP A 94 0.12 8.48 1.19
N THR A 95 -1.08 8.33 0.65
CA THR A 95 -1.37 7.32 -0.36
C THR A 95 -0.63 7.62 -1.68
N LEU A 96 -0.54 8.90 -2.06
CA LEU A 96 0.18 9.28 -3.26
C LEU A 96 1.68 9.01 -3.11
N ASP A 97 2.26 9.38 -1.98
CA ASP A 97 3.67 9.15 -1.67
C ASP A 97 4.00 7.65 -1.68
N GLN A 98 3.15 6.81 -1.06
CA GLN A 98 3.29 5.35 -1.13
C GLN A 98 3.29 4.82 -2.57
N LEU A 99 2.41 5.34 -3.43
CA LEU A 99 2.38 4.92 -4.84
C LEU A 99 3.64 5.34 -5.59
N VAL A 100 4.17 6.52 -5.29
CA VAL A 100 5.43 7.00 -5.86
C VAL A 100 6.59 6.09 -5.43
N ASP A 101 6.69 5.79 -4.14
CA ASP A 101 7.74 4.93 -3.59
C ASP A 101 7.69 3.52 -4.18
N GLU A 102 6.49 2.93 -4.29
CA GLU A 102 6.32 1.63 -4.94
C GLU A 102 6.80 1.62 -6.39
N LEU A 103 6.50 2.68 -7.16
CA LEU A 103 6.97 2.80 -8.55
C LEU A 103 8.49 2.91 -8.61
N LEU A 104 9.09 3.73 -7.74
CA LEU A 104 10.55 3.87 -7.67
C LEU A 104 11.23 2.53 -7.33
N ILE A 105 10.69 1.78 -6.39
CA ILE A 105 11.19 0.45 -6.02
C ILE A 105 11.06 -0.51 -7.20
N ARG A 106 9.92 -0.53 -7.91
CA ARG A 106 9.74 -1.39 -9.11
C ARG A 106 10.72 -1.03 -10.23
N GLN A 107 10.92 0.26 -10.50
CA GLN A 107 11.87 0.73 -11.50
C GLN A 107 13.30 0.32 -11.14
N TYR A 108 13.69 0.45 -9.87
CA TYR A 108 14.98 -0.01 -9.39
C TYR A 108 15.13 -1.53 -9.54
N ALA A 109 14.12 -2.30 -9.14
CA ALA A 109 14.12 -3.76 -9.24
C ALA A 109 14.30 -4.22 -10.70
N GLN A 110 13.52 -3.65 -11.63
CA GLN A 110 13.64 -3.94 -13.06
C GLN A 110 15.03 -3.60 -13.61
N LYS A 111 15.56 -2.43 -13.26
CA LYS A 111 16.89 -1.99 -13.70
C LYS A 111 18.02 -2.89 -13.19
N ASN A 112 17.85 -3.49 -12.01
CA ASN A 112 18.84 -4.36 -11.38
C ASN A 112 18.57 -5.86 -11.62
N GLY A 113 17.61 -6.20 -12.48
CA GLY A 113 17.28 -7.60 -12.79
C GLY A 113 16.72 -8.38 -11.59
N ILE A 114 16.13 -7.69 -10.61
CA ILE A 114 15.45 -8.32 -9.48
C ILE A 114 14.09 -8.81 -9.98
N VAL A 115 13.98 -10.13 -10.15
CA VAL A 115 12.76 -10.82 -10.60
C VAL A 115 12.34 -11.83 -9.55
N VAL A 116 11.04 -12.09 -9.45
CA VAL A 116 10.48 -13.12 -8.55
C VAL A 116 9.91 -14.21 -9.43
N SER A 117 10.35 -15.45 -9.22
CA SER A 117 9.79 -16.62 -9.93
C SER A 117 8.44 -17.04 -9.34
N PRO A 118 7.54 -17.66 -10.13
CA PRO A 118 6.30 -18.22 -9.62
C PRO A 118 6.52 -19.21 -8.47
N GLU A 119 7.59 -20.00 -8.54
CA GLU A 119 7.92 -20.99 -7.52
C GLU A 119 8.31 -20.34 -6.19
N GLU A 120 9.12 -19.27 -6.21
CA GLU A 120 9.46 -18.48 -5.02
C GLU A 120 8.22 -17.80 -4.43
N LEU A 121 7.31 -17.31 -5.28
CA LEU A 121 6.06 -16.70 -4.84
C LEU A 121 5.16 -17.73 -4.15
N ASP A 122 4.98 -18.91 -4.75
CA ASP A 122 4.18 -19.99 -4.19
C ASP A 122 4.76 -20.50 -2.88
N GLN A 123 6.09 -20.67 -2.80
CA GLN A 123 6.76 -21.06 -1.57
C GLN A 123 6.56 -20.02 -0.46
N THR A 124 6.64 -18.73 -0.80
CA THR A 124 6.39 -17.63 0.16
C THR A 124 4.96 -17.70 0.69
N ILE A 125 3.96 -17.80 -0.20
CA ILE A 125 2.55 -17.92 0.17
C ILE A 125 2.34 -19.15 1.08
N GLN A 126 2.90 -20.30 0.71
CA GLN A 126 2.80 -21.52 1.53
C GLN A 126 3.39 -21.32 2.93
N SER A 127 4.56 -20.67 3.00
CA SER A 127 5.23 -20.38 4.28
C SER A 127 4.44 -19.43 5.17
N ASP A 128 3.73 -18.45 4.60
CA ASP A 128 2.86 -17.53 5.34
C ASP A 128 1.70 -18.28 6.05
N PHE A 129 1.28 -19.43 5.49
CA PHE A 129 0.29 -20.33 6.09
C PHE A 129 0.90 -21.48 6.90
N ASN A 130 2.20 -21.45 7.20
CA ASN A 130 2.96 -22.54 7.84
C ASN A 130 2.85 -23.90 7.10
N PHE A 131 2.62 -23.87 5.79
CA PHE A 131 2.57 -25.06 4.96
C PHE A 131 3.93 -25.30 4.31
N PHE A 132 4.54 -26.44 4.61
CA PHE A 132 5.89 -26.78 4.16
C PHE A 132 5.91 -28.15 3.48
N PRO A 133 5.48 -28.25 2.20
CA PRO A 133 5.33 -29.54 1.52
C PRO A 133 6.66 -30.28 1.37
N ASN A 134 7.78 -29.55 1.34
CA ASN A 134 9.14 -30.10 1.23
C ASN A 134 9.91 -30.09 2.57
N GLY A 135 9.24 -29.87 3.71
CA GLY A 135 9.87 -29.69 5.02
C GLY A 135 10.18 -28.23 5.35
N THR A 136 10.46 -27.93 6.63
CA THR A 136 10.73 -26.56 7.08
C THR A 136 12.05 -26.04 6.50
N PRO A 137 12.10 -24.80 5.99
CA PRO A 137 13.34 -24.21 5.52
C PRO A 137 14.36 -24.21 6.66
N THR A 138 15.46 -24.93 6.47
CA THR A 138 16.59 -24.89 7.41
C THR A 138 17.24 -23.52 7.29
N PRO A 139 17.46 -22.78 8.38
CA PRO A 139 18.09 -21.47 8.31
C PRO A 139 19.43 -21.58 7.59
N THR A 140 19.55 -20.84 6.49
CA THR A 140 20.81 -20.74 5.74
C THR A 140 21.67 -19.65 6.37
N ILE A 141 22.96 -19.91 6.52
CA ILE A 141 23.93 -18.91 6.99
C ILE A 141 24.02 -17.79 5.96
N THR A 142 23.45 -16.62 6.28
CA THR A 142 23.70 -15.40 5.52
C THR A 142 25.19 -15.09 5.61
N PRO A 143 25.92 -15.00 4.49
CA PRO A 143 27.34 -14.68 4.52
C PRO A 143 27.53 -13.33 5.22
N MET A 144 28.34 -13.30 6.28
CA MET A 144 28.73 -12.05 6.93
C MET A 144 29.69 -11.32 5.99
N THR A 145 29.36 -10.08 5.59
CA THR A 145 30.29 -9.24 4.82
C THR A 145 31.52 -8.97 5.68
N ILE A 146 32.65 -9.59 5.34
CA ILE A 146 33.93 -9.34 6.02
C ILE A 146 34.39 -7.94 5.61
N VAL A 147 34.30 -6.99 6.54
CA VAL A 147 34.98 -5.70 6.43
C VAL A 147 36.43 -5.86 6.89
N TYR A 148 37.37 -5.76 5.95
CA TYR A 148 38.79 -5.69 6.30
C TYR A 148 39.12 -4.29 6.84
N PRO A 149 39.93 -4.16 7.90
CA PRO A 149 40.41 -2.85 8.33
C PRO A 149 41.23 -2.22 7.21
N THR A 150 40.82 -1.04 6.74
CA THR A 150 41.67 -0.20 5.91
C THR A 150 42.82 0.29 6.78
N LEU A 151 44.03 -0.26 6.59
CA LEU A 151 45.22 0.23 7.27
C LEU A 151 45.39 1.71 6.94
N SER A 152 45.42 2.56 7.97
CA SER A 152 45.70 3.99 7.80
C SER A 152 47.18 4.20 7.49
N ALA A 153 47.53 5.25 6.76
CA ALA A 153 48.92 5.55 6.38
C ALA A 153 49.89 5.70 7.57
N THR A 154 49.38 5.89 8.79
CA THR A 154 50.14 5.95 10.04
C THR A 154 50.55 4.56 10.57
N GLN A 155 50.11 3.48 9.92
CA GLN A 155 50.41 2.08 10.28
C GLN A 155 51.43 1.43 9.31
N LEU A 156 52.02 2.20 8.40
CA LEU A 156 53.14 1.82 7.52
C LEU A 156 54.43 2.53 7.96
#